data_AF-A0A843LFG8-F1
#
_entry.id   AF-A0A843LFG8-F1
#
_cell.length_a   1.000
_cell.length_b   1.000
_cell.length_c   1.000
_cell.angle_alpha   90.00
_cell.angle_beta   90.00
_cell.angle_gamma   90.00
#
_symmetry.space_group_name_H-M   'P 1'
#
loop_
_entity.id
_entity.type
_entity.pdbx_description
1 polymer ?
#
loop_
_entity_poly.entity_id
_entity_poly.type
_entity_poly.pdbx_seq_one_letter_code
_entity_poly.pdbx_strand_id
1 'polypeptide(L)'
;MKPRVYYGPMPRLRASDKAMFSKPNSECVALYQDKMERPVIVSRVSNTPMPYRVVAGMSVVVFATMLDAKNYCDKRFKEVRD
;
A
#
# COMPACT_ATOMS: atom_id res chain seq x y z
N MET A 1 -12.46 -8.53 17.39
CA MET A 1 -11.42 -9.38 16.80
C MET A 1 -10.13 -9.18 17.59
N LYS A 2 -9.51 -10.24 18.13
CA LYS A 2 -8.18 -10.11 18.77
C LYS A 2 -7.13 -10.06 17.65
N PRO A 3 -6.20 -9.09 17.62
CA PRO A 3 -5.14 -9.06 16.63
C PRO A 3 -4.26 -10.30 16.81
N ARG A 4 -4.10 -11.10 15.74
CA ARG A 4 -3.13 -12.19 15.70
C ARG A 4 -1.79 -11.59 15.28
N VAL A 5 -0.88 -11.42 16.25
CA VAL A 5 0.48 -10.96 15.99
C VAL A 5 1.30 -12.17 15.51
N TYR A 6 1.90 -12.05 14.33
CA TYR A 6 2.73 -13.08 13.74
C TYR A 6 4.21 -12.75 13.97
N TYR A 7 4.96 -13.69 14.54
CA TYR A 7 6.38 -13.53 14.91
C TYR A 7 7.34 -14.30 14.00
N GLY A 8 6.88 -14.81 12.84
CA GLY A 8 7.71 -15.54 11.89
C GLY A 8 8.35 -14.63 10.82
N PRO A 9 9.01 -15.23 9.81
CA PRO A 9 9.60 -14.48 8.69
C PRO A 9 8.56 -13.65 7.94
N MET A 10 8.96 -12.51 7.39
CA MET A 10 8.03 -11.57 6.76
C MET A 10 7.10 -12.30 5.76
N PRO A 11 5.76 -12.23 5.95
CA PRO A 11 4.85 -12.99 5.12
C PRO A 11 4.93 -12.52 3.68
N ARG A 12 4.89 -13.47 2.73
CA ARG A 12 4.81 -13.15 1.30
C ARG A 12 3.46 -12.51 1.02
N LEU A 13 3.49 -11.22 0.70
CA LEU A 13 2.30 -10.46 0.32
C LEU A 13 1.75 -10.96 -1.02
N ARG A 14 0.43 -11.06 -1.10
CA ARG A 14 -0.34 -11.39 -2.31
C ARG A 14 -1.28 -10.25 -2.68
N ALA A 15 -1.83 -10.24 -3.89
CA ALA A 15 -2.80 -9.22 -4.25
C ALA A 15 -4.08 -9.30 -3.41
N SER A 16 -4.45 -10.50 -2.93
CA SER A 16 -5.54 -10.72 -1.97
C SER A 16 -5.37 -9.98 -0.65
N ASP A 17 -4.14 -9.65 -0.28
CA ASP A 17 -3.80 -9.05 1.00
C ASP A 17 -4.10 -7.55 1.05
N LYS A 18 -4.49 -6.94 -0.09
CA LYS A 18 -4.92 -5.53 -0.16
C LYS A 18 -5.99 -5.20 0.88
N ALA A 19 -6.94 -6.10 1.10
CA ALA A 19 -8.02 -5.92 2.07
C ALA A 19 -7.52 -5.71 3.51
N MET A 20 -6.36 -6.30 3.88
CA MET A 20 -5.78 -6.12 5.22
C MET A 20 -5.20 -4.71 5.44
N PHE A 21 -4.88 -3.99 4.36
CA PHE A 21 -4.34 -2.64 4.41
C PHE A 21 -5.41 -1.56 4.22
N SER A 22 -6.64 -1.95 3.87
CA SER A 22 -7.78 -1.05 3.83
C SER A 22 -8.24 -0.67 5.24
N LYS A 23 -8.60 0.60 5.42
CA LYS A 23 -9.15 1.20 6.65
C LYS A 23 -10.54 1.79 6.34
N PRO A 24 -11.39 2.07 7.34
CA PRO A 24 -12.75 2.58 7.10
C PRO A 24 -12.85 3.80 6.17
N ASN A 25 -11.85 4.69 6.19
CA ASN A 25 -11.81 5.90 5.35
C ASN A 25 -10.74 5.84 4.25
N SER A 26 -10.13 4.68 4.01
CA SER A 26 -9.03 4.53 3.07
C SER A 26 -8.97 3.13 2.46
N GLU A 27 -9.20 3.02 1.17
CA GLU A 27 -9.17 1.75 0.45
C GLU A 27 -7.77 1.50 -0.15
N CYS A 28 -7.19 0.32 0.08
CA CYS A 28 -5.94 -0.07 -0.58
C CYS A 28 -6.21 -0.47 -2.05
N VAL A 29 -5.79 0.37 -2.99
CA VAL A 29 -6.00 0.17 -4.43
C VAL A 29 -4.86 -0.61 -5.09
N ALA A 30 -3.63 -0.42 -4.60
CA ALA A 30 -2.46 -1.16 -5.08
C ALA A 30 -1.48 -1.46 -3.94
N LEU A 31 -0.78 -2.58 -4.09
CA LEU A 31 0.19 -3.07 -3.12
C LEU A 31 1.51 -3.33 -3.83
N TYR A 32 2.59 -2.84 -3.23
CA TYR A 32 3.94 -2.92 -3.72
C TYR A 32 4.87 -3.45 -2.62
N GLN A 33 6.08 -3.82 -3.01
CA GLN A 33 7.15 -4.21 -2.11
C GLN A 33 8.42 -3.41 -2.40
N ASP A 34 9.10 -3.00 -1.33
CA ASP A 34 10.45 -2.45 -1.45
C ASP A 34 11.50 -3.55 -1.62
N LYS A 35 12.78 -3.15 -1.75
CA LYS A 35 13.91 -4.08 -1.92
C LYS A 35 14.12 -5.01 -0.72
N MET A 36 13.53 -4.70 0.44
CA MET A 36 13.55 -5.51 1.65
C MET A 36 12.25 -6.31 1.82
N GLU A 37 11.45 -6.43 0.76
CA GLU A 37 10.14 -7.12 0.75
C GLU A 37 9.09 -6.51 1.68
N ARG A 38 9.30 -5.27 2.15
CA ARG A 38 8.35 -4.58 3.04
C ARG A 38 7.18 -3.99 2.23
N PRO A 39 5.96 -3.97 2.78
CA PRO A 39 4.79 -3.44 2.10
C PRO A 39 4.93 -1.94 1.80
N VAL A 40 4.62 -1.59 0.56
CA VAL A 40 4.36 -0.22 0.12
C VAL A 40 2.90 -0.14 -0.33
N ILE A 41 2.10 0.66 0.37
CA ILE A 41 0.65 0.65 0.25
C ILE A 41 0.22 1.87 -0.54
N VAL A 42 -0.54 1.67 -1.61
CA VAL A 42 -1.22 2.76 -2.32
C VAL A 42 -2.68 2.74 -1.93
N SER A 43 -3.12 3.74 -1.19
CA SER A 43 -4.50 3.84 -0.72
C SER A 43 -5.21 5.06 -1.27
N ARG A 44 -6.52 4.93 -1.52
CA ARG A 44 -7.43 6.01 -1.88
C ARG A 44 -8.17 6.46 -0.62
N VAL A 45 -8.06 7.73 -0.29
CA VAL A 45 -8.76 8.38 0.83
C VAL A 45 -9.88 9.24 0.28
N SER A 46 -11.05 9.17 0.90
CA SER A 46 -12.21 10.00 0.56
C SER A 46 -12.06 11.42 1.13
N ASN A 47 -12.79 12.39 0.55
CA ASN A 47 -12.91 13.77 1.09
C ASN A 47 -11.59 14.57 1.16
N THR A 48 -10.70 14.41 0.17
CA THR A 48 -9.48 15.21 0.04
C THR A 48 -9.19 15.51 -1.44
N PRO A 49 -8.60 16.67 -1.77
CA PRO A 49 -8.17 16.99 -3.13
C PRO A 49 -7.02 16.11 -3.62
N MET A 50 -6.27 15.46 -2.72
CA MET A 50 -5.18 14.53 -3.06
C MET A 50 -5.49 13.14 -2.46
N PRO A 51 -6.36 12.35 -3.11
CA PRO A 51 -6.90 11.13 -2.54
C PRO A 51 -5.91 9.96 -2.52
N TYR A 52 -4.87 9.95 -3.35
CA TYR A 52 -3.97 8.80 -3.43
C TYR A 52 -2.77 8.96 -2.52
N ARG A 53 -2.61 8.06 -1.56
CA ARG A 53 -1.49 8.06 -0.60
C ARG A 53 -0.62 6.84 -0.84
N VAL A 54 0.67 7.06 -0.99
CA VAL A 54 1.69 6.02 -1.02
C VAL A 54 2.39 6.00 0.33
N VAL A 55 2.26 4.90 1.06
CA VAL A 55 2.90 4.69 2.37
C VAL A 55 4.02 3.67 2.23
N ALA A 56 5.24 4.07 2.54
CA ALA A 56 6.43 3.22 2.53
C ALA A 56 7.16 3.34 3.87
N GLY A 57 6.96 2.36 4.76
CA GLY A 57 7.44 2.44 6.14
C GLY A 57 6.83 3.64 6.88
N MET A 58 7.68 4.57 7.34
CA MET A 58 7.24 5.81 8.00
C MET A 58 6.97 6.96 7.01
N SER A 59 7.33 6.81 5.74
CA SER A 59 7.16 7.85 4.73
C SER A 59 5.77 7.79 4.10
N VAL A 60 5.16 8.97 3.88
CA VAL A 60 3.88 9.12 3.19
C VAL A 60 4.02 10.18 2.11
N VAL A 61 3.63 9.82 0.87
CA VAL A 61 3.57 10.75 -0.26
C VAL A 61 2.14 10.76 -0.79
N VAL A 62 1.63 11.91 -1.19
CA VAL A 62 0.24 12.07 -1.65
C VAL A 62 0.17 12.57 -3.09
N PHE A 63 -0.83 12.12 -3.83
CA PHE A 63 -1.02 12.40 -5.24
C PHE A 63 -2.49 12.73 -5.53
N ALA A 64 -2.72 13.59 -6.52
CA ALA A 64 -4.05 13.92 -7.00
C ALA A 64 -4.67 12.77 -7.81
N THR A 65 -3.87 12.04 -8.58
CA THR A 65 -4.34 10.98 -9.48
C THR A 65 -3.75 9.61 -9.14
N MET A 66 -4.47 8.54 -9.48
CA MET A 66 -3.99 7.17 -9.34
C MET A 66 -2.77 6.92 -10.22
N LEU A 67 -2.77 7.52 -11.42
CA LEU A 67 -1.70 7.35 -12.39
C LEU A 67 -0.38 7.90 -11.87
N ASP A 68 -0.38 9.09 -11.23
CA ASP A 68 0.83 9.67 -10.66
C ASP A 68 1.38 8.84 -9.50
N ALA A 69 0.49 8.36 -8.61
CA ALA A 69 0.87 7.46 -7.53
C ALA A 69 1.47 6.16 -8.08
N LYS A 70 0.87 5.59 -9.14
CA LYS A 70 1.36 4.37 -9.79
C LYS A 70 2.72 4.60 -10.46
N ASN A 71 2.87 5.67 -11.24
CA ASN A 71 4.13 6.05 -11.88
C ASN A 71 5.25 6.30 -10.86
N TYR A 72 4.91 6.86 -9.69
CA TYR A 72 5.85 7.02 -8.59
C TYR A 72 6.32 5.67 -8.05
N CYS A 73 5.40 4.72 -7.86
CA CYS A 73 5.68 3.39 -7.33
C CYS A 73 6.41 2.49 -8.33
N ASP A 74 5.97 2.43 -9.59
CA ASP A 74 6.52 1.55 -10.64
C ASP A 74 7.99 1.84 -10.93
N LYS A 75 8.46 3.07 -10.68
CA LYS A 75 9.89 3.46 -10.80
C LYS A 75 10.76 3.01 -9.63
N ARG A 76 10.17 2.62 -8.49
CA ARG A 76 10.87 2.47 -7.19
C ARG A 76 10.66 1.12 -6.53
N PHE A 77 9.51 0.51 -6.74
CA PHE A 77 9.03 -0.64 -5.99
C PHE A 77 8.51 -1.71 -6.95
N LYS A 78 8.45 -2.96 -6.47
CA LYS A 78 7.90 -4.08 -7.22
C LYS A 78 6.41 -4.22 -6.89
N GLU A 79 5.54 -4.18 -7.91
CA GLU A 79 4.11 -4.41 -7.69
C GLU A 79 3.87 -5.86 -7.25
N VAL A 80 3.03 -6.05 -6.23
CA VAL A 80 2.57 -7.37 -5.81
C VAL A 80 1.43 -7.77 -6.76
N ARG A 81 1.79 -8.59 -7.74
CA ARG A 81 0.86 -9.26 -8.66
C ARG A 81 0.80 -10.74 -8.28
N ASP A 82 -0.37 -11.36 -8.44
CA ASP A 82 -0.55 -12.80 -8.21
C ASP A 82 0.34 -13.65 -9.13
#